data_AF-B7QNR0-F1
#
_entry.id   AF-B7QNR0-F1
#
_cell.length_a   1.000
_cell.length_b   1.000
_cell.length_c   1.000
_cell.angle_alpha   90.00
_cell.angle_beta   90.00
_cell.angle_gamma   90.00
#
_symmetry.space_group_name_H-M   'P 1'
#
loop_
_entity.id
_entity.type
_entity.pdbx_description
1 polymer ?
#
loop_
_entity_poly.entity_id
_entity_poly.type
_entity_poly.pdbx_seq_one_letter_code
_entity_poly.pdbx_strand_id
1 'polypeptide(L)'
;METVGRGPVKAFFLRMVGFSNALDWRPLLFLEPVVAERACILCGTAGRGAVRLSCEHTVCSDCHAECVKQGGICPLDQKPFCEDDLVHLNYSTGYLGKRKVACWNAHSGCSFVGPVSGLLEHFQQCAFHTVSCPQCHTSVLRSDIVRHCREGCSLHLVTDTAAVNFLDLDRSSIEQVQNELGEAVGKISGDLISLQRGLNLCCEGLKATHTSCRRLLEDKACKHDDLTVTCTAGSIVKLTLLRRVLKDVNNGVETLIGQLQAHDI
;
A
#
# COMPACT_ATOMS: atom_id res chain seq x y z
N MET A 1 -33.13 23.11 -5.14
CA MET A 1 -31.83 22.91 -5.80
C MET A 1 -30.80 22.77 -4.69
N GLU A 2 -30.62 21.55 -4.19
CA GLU A 2 -29.68 21.26 -3.13
C GLU A 2 -28.27 21.20 -3.71
N THR A 3 -27.42 22.14 -3.30
CA THR A 3 -25.99 22.10 -3.56
C THR A 3 -25.39 21.01 -2.69
N VAL A 4 -25.21 19.82 -3.27
CA VAL A 4 -24.41 18.74 -2.65
C VAL A 4 -22.99 19.26 -2.48
N GLY A 5 -22.63 19.59 -1.25
CA GLY A 5 -21.27 19.94 -0.86
C GLY A 5 -20.34 18.78 -1.16
N ARG A 6 -19.56 18.90 -2.23
CA ARG A 6 -18.41 18.02 -2.48
C ARG A 6 -17.41 18.28 -1.35
N GLY A 7 -17.28 17.33 -0.43
CA GLY A 7 -16.14 17.28 0.49
C GLY A 7 -14.81 17.34 -0.28
N PRO A 8 -13.68 17.61 0.40
CA PRO A 8 -12.39 17.77 -0.27
C PRO A 8 -12.09 16.52 -1.11
N VAL A 9 -12.04 16.71 -2.43
CA VAL A 9 -11.69 15.65 -3.36
C VAL A 9 -10.23 15.31 -3.11
N LYS A 10 -9.98 14.14 -2.51
CA LYS A 10 -8.62 13.66 -2.26
C LYS A 10 -7.93 13.49 -3.62
N ALA A 11 -6.91 14.32 -3.86
CA ALA A 11 -6.12 14.30 -5.08
C ALA A 11 -4.82 13.52 -4.86
N PHE A 12 -4.32 12.87 -5.90
CA PHE A 12 -3.16 12.00 -5.83
C PHE A 12 -2.19 12.30 -6.97
N PHE A 13 -0.92 12.51 -6.64
CA PHE A 13 0.13 12.60 -7.65
C PHE A 13 0.58 11.19 -8.02
N LEU A 14 0.41 10.82 -9.30
CA LEU A 14 0.82 9.53 -9.83
C LEU A 14 1.59 9.73 -11.13
N ARG A 15 2.51 8.81 -11.43
CA ARG A 15 3.21 8.78 -12.72
C ARG A 15 2.59 7.70 -13.59
N MET A 16 2.21 8.08 -14.80
CA MET A 16 1.70 7.12 -15.78
C MET A 16 2.86 6.45 -16.52
N VAL A 17 2.72 5.17 -16.86
CA VAL A 17 3.69 4.46 -17.71
C VAL A 17 2.96 3.69 -18.79
N GLY A 18 3.41 3.81 -20.04
CA GLY A 18 2.78 3.18 -21.19
C GLY A 18 1.45 3.84 -21.52
N PHE A 19 1.32 5.16 -21.40
CA PHE A 19 0.18 5.89 -21.93
C PHE A 19 0.58 6.64 -23.20
N SER A 20 1.54 7.56 -23.09
CA SER A 20 2.11 8.29 -24.22
C SER A 20 3.48 8.85 -23.86
N ASN A 21 4.40 8.94 -24.83
CA ASN A 21 5.75 9.47 -24.58
C ASN A 21 5.76 10.88 -23.96
N ALA A 22 4.69 11.67 -24.19
CA ALA A 22 4.56 13.01 -23.66
C ALA A 22 3.94 13.08 -22.25
N LEU A 23 3.35 12.00 -21.72
CA LEU A 23 2.80 11.98 -20.36
C LEU A 23 3.50 10.97 -19.46
N ASP A 24 4.16 9.96 -20.04
CA ASP A 24 4.84 8.93 -19.30
C ASP A 24 5.90 9.54 -18.37
N TRP A 25 5.95 9.02 -17.14
CA TRP A 25 6.81 9.47 -16.04
C TRP A 25 6.58 10.89 -15.53
N ARG A 26 5.69 11.68 -16.14
CA ARG A 26 5.33 13.00 -15.62
C ARG A 26 4.32 12.85 -14.48
N PRO A 27 4.50 13.58 -13.37
CA PRO A 27 3.56 13.51 -12.26
C PRO A 27 2.23 14.14 -12.69
N LEU A 28 1.14 13.37 -12.66
CA LEU A 28 -0.20 13.83 -12.96
C LEU A 28 -1.00 13.90 -11.67
N LEU A 29 -1.78 14.97 -11.49
CA LEU A 29 -2.65 15.14 -10.34
C LEU A 29 -4.02 14.55 -10.64
N PHE A 30 -4.23 13.29 -10.27
CA PHE A 30 -5.50 12.59 -10.41
C PHE A 30 -6.49 13.00 -9.32
N LEU A 31 -7.76 13.11 -9.70
CA LEU A 31 -8.86 13.43 -8.77
C LEU A 31 -9.74 12.22 -8.44
N GLU A 32 -9.41 11.06 -8.99
CA GLU A 32 -10.19 9.82 -8.84
C GLU A 32 -9.38 8.79 -8.03
N PRO A 33 -9.84 8.39 -6.83
CA PRO A 33 -9.13 7.43 -5.97
C PRO A 33 -8.81 6.09 -6.63
N VAL A 34 -9.69 5.64 -7.54
CA VAL A 34 -9.55 4.36 -8.25
C VAL A 34 -8.20 4.21 -8.98
N VAL A 35 -7.60 5.32 -9.43
CA VAL A 35 -6.29 5.27 -10.09
C VAL A 35 -5.18 5.02 -9.08
N ALA A 36 -5.28 5.61 -7.88
CA ALA A 36 -4.31 5.44 -6.81
C ALA A 36 -4.32 4.04 -6.19
N GLU A 37 -5.50 3.43 -6.07
CA GLU A 37 -5.66 2.05 -5.57
C GLU A 37 -4.94 1.00 -6.41
N ARG A 38 -4.63 1.32 -7.68
CA ARG A 38 -3.94 0.41 -8.61
C ARG A 38 -2.54 0.87 -8.98
N ALA A 39 -2.05 1.92 -8.34
CA ALA A 39 -0.67 2.33 -8.48
C ALA A 39 0.24 1.31 -7.78
N CYS A 40 1.43 1.10 -8.33
CA CYS A 40 2.45 0.29 -7.69
C CYS A 40 2.82 0.89 -6.34
N ILE A 41 2.71 0.13 -5.26
CA ILE A 41 3.07 0.59 -3.91
C ILE A 41 4.57 0.87 -3.76
N LEU A 42 5.41 0.22 -4.58
CA LEU A 42 6.87 0.33 -4.49
C LEU A 42 7.44 1.55 -5.22
N CYS A 43 6.90 1.86 -6.41
CA CYS A 43 7.44 2.94 -7.25
C CYS A 43 6.42 4.04 -7.60
N GLY A 44 5.16 3.89 -7.18
CA GLY A 44 4.11 4.89 -7.36
C GLY A 44 3.58 5.04 -8.79
N THR A 45 3.96 4.14 -9.71
CA THR A 45 3.51 4.22 -11.12
C THR A 45 2.15 3.56 -11.31
N ALA A 46 1.31 4.17 -12.16
CA ALA A 46 0.08 3.60 -12.67
C ALA A 46 0.25 3.31 -14.17
N GLY A 47 0.04 2.07 -14.61
CA GLY A 47 0.38 1.68 -15.98
C GLY A 47 -0.55 0.62 -16.56
N ARG A 48 -0.18 0.12 -17.74
CA ARG A 48 -0.97 -0.92 -18.45
C ARG A 48 -1.07 -2.23 -17.68
N GLY A 49 -0.05 -2.54 -16.87
CA GLY A 49 0.05 -3.80 -16.11
C GLY A 49 0.40 -3.57 -14.65
N ALA A 50 -0.47 -4.08 -13.78
CA ALA A 50 -0.21 -4.22 -12.36
C ALA A 50 -0.77 -5.56 -11.90
N VAL A 51 -0.20 -6.12 -10.84
CA VAL A 51 -0.69 -7.33 -10.18
C VAL A 51 -0.91 -7.02 -8.72
N ARG A 52 -2.00 -7.56 -8.17
CA ARG A 52 -2.22 -7.59 -6.73
C ARG A 52 -1.83 -8.95 -6.22
N LEU A 53 -0.88 -8.94 -5.29
CA LEU A 53 -0.34 -10.12 -4.63
C LEU A 53 -1.37 -10.69 -3.64
N SER A 54 -1.15 -11.92 -3.19
CA SER A 54 -1.96 -12.59 -2.15
C SER A 54 -2.00 -11.83 -0.82
N CYS A 55 -1.02 -10.95 -0.56
CA CYS A 55 -1.00 -10.05 0.59
C CYS A 55 -1.70 -8.70 0.35
N GLU A 56 -2.47 -8.57 -0.73
CA GLU A 56 -3.21 -7.37 -1.16
C GLU A 56 -2.38 -6.17 -1.62
N HIS A 57 -1.04 -6.24 -1.55
CA HIS A 57 -0.17 -5.22 -2.14
C HIS A 57 -0.23 -5.25 -3.67
N THR A 58 -0.39 -4.08 -4.29
CA THR A 58 -0.37 -3.91 -5.75
C THR A 58 0.99 -3.45 -6.23
N VAL A 59 1.57 -4.14 -7.21
CA VAL A 59 2.88 -3.83 -7.81
C VAL A 59 2.77 -3.80 -9.34
N CYS A 60 3.56 -2.94 -10.00
CA CYS A 60 3.62 -2.91 -11.47
C CYS A 60 4.36 -4.15 -12.01
N SER A 61 4.21 -4.42 -13.31
CA SER A 61 4.87 -5.56 -13.97
C SER A 61 6.38 -5.62 -13.77
N ASP A 62 7.08 -4.48 -13.82
CA ASP A 62 8.54 -4.44 -13.65
C ASP A 62 8.96 -4.77 -12.21
N CYS A 63 8.28 -4.18 -11.22
CA CYS A 63 8.52 -4.46 -9.82
C CYS A 63 8.15 -5.92 -9.47
N HIS A 64 7.07 -6.44 -10.04
CA HIS A 64 6.68 -7.84 -9.89
C HIS A 64 7.77 -8.79 -10.42
N ALA A 65 8.26 -8.55 -11.64
CA ALA A 65 9.31 -9.36 -12.25
C ALA A 65 10.58 -9.40 -11.38
N GLU A 66 10.91 -8.28 -10.72
CA GLU A 66 12.02 -8.23 -9.78
C GLU A 66 11.75 -9.01 -8.49
N CYS A 67 10.54 -8.93 -7.94
CA CYS A 67 10.15 -9.75 -6.77
C CYS A 67 10.23 -11.25 -7.09
N VAL A 68 9.84 -11.66 -8.29
CA VAL A 68 9.96 -13.06 -8.76
C VAL A 68 11.42 -13.50 -8.83
N LYS A 69 12.31 -12.69 -9.42
CA LYS A 69 13.76 -12.99 -9.45
C LYS A 69 14.38 -13.15 -8.07
N GLN A 70 13.84 -12.44 -7.07
CA GLN A 70 14.28 -12.49 -5.68
C GLN A 70 13.56 -13.58 -4.84
N GLY A 71 12.89 -14.53 -5.50
CA GLY A 71 12.31 -15.69 -4.84
C GLY A 71 10.80 -15.64 -4.60
N GLY A 72 10.08 -14.71 -5.26
CA GLY A 72 8.61 -14.68 -5.21
C GLY A 72 8.06 -14.23 -3.86
N ILE A 73 8.73 -13.28 -3.22
CA ILE A 73 8.38 -12.76 -1.89
C ILE A 73 8.00 -11.28 -2.01
N CYS A 74 6.92 -10.88 -1.35
CA CYS A 74 6.55 -9.48 -1.26
C CYS A 74 7.59 -8.72 -0.41
N PRO A 75 8.24 -7.66 -0.91
CA PRO A 75 9.30 -6.96 -0.19
C PRO A 75 8.81 -6.14 1.00
N LEU A 76 7.49 -5.99 1.18
CA LEU A 76 6.89 -5.19 2.25
C LEU A 76 6.57 -6.00 3.49
N ASP A 77 6.01 -7.20 3.33
CA ASP A 77 5.58 -8.05 4.43
C ASP A 77 6.23 -9.44 4.44
N GLN A 78 7.15 -9.69 3.50
CA GLN A 78 7.93 -10.93 3.37
C GLN A 78 7.08 -12.18 3.19
N LYS A 79 5.82 -12.03 2.73
CA LYS A 79 4.97 -13.18 2.42
C LYS A 79 5.28 -13.70 1.01
N PRO A 80 5.39 -15.02 0.83
CA PRO A 80 5.50 -15.61 -0.49
C PRO A 80 4.19 -15.42 -1.27
N PHE A 81 4.30 -15.32 -2.59
CA PHE A 81 3.16 -15.31 -3.50
C PHE A 81 3.38 -16.32 -4.63
N CYS A 82 2.28 -16.89 -5.14
CA CYS A 82 2.26 -17.76 -6.31
C CYS A 82 1.71 -16.99 -7.51
N GLU A 83 2.15 -17.32 -8.72
CA GLU A 83 1.61 -16.72 -9.96
C GLU A 83 0.12 -17.02 -10.15
N ASP A 84 -0.34 -18.19 -9.69
CA ASP A 84 -1.74 -18.62 -9.82
C ASP A 84 -2.72 -17.80 -8.98
N ASP A 85 -2.23 -17.16 -7.90
CA ASP A 85 -3.03 -16.37 -6.96
C ASP A 85 -3.04 -14.86 -7.29
N LEU A 86 -2.43 -14.46 -8.41
CA LEU A 86 -2.30 -13.05 -8.78
C LEU A 86 -3.56 -12.51 -9.43
N VAL A 87 -4.01 -11.35 -8.95
CA VAL A 87 -5.08 -10.59 -9.61
C VAL A 87 -4.46 -9.55 -10.55
N HIS A 88 -4.61 -9.74 -11.86
CA HIS A 88 -4.17 -8.77 -12.85
C HIS A 88 -5.07 -7.53 -12.89
N LEU A 89 -4.47 -6.37 -12.67
CA LEU A 89 -5.11 -5.07 -12.59
C LEU A 89 -4.74 -4.20 -13.79
N ASN A 90 -5.07 -4.68 -14.98
CA ASN A 90 -4.73 -3.99 -16.22
C ASN A 90 -5.69 -2.84 -16.52
N TYR A 91 -5.14 -1.73 -16.99
CA TYR A 91 -5.92 -0.64 -17.56
C TYR A 91 -5.79 -0.59 -19.06
N SER A 92 -6.92 -0.44 -19.76
CA SER A 92 -6.87 -0.04 -21.17
C SER A 92 -6.42 1.43 -21.27
N THR A 93 -5.68 1.76 -22.32
CA THR A 93 -5.29 3.16 -22.60
C THR A 93 -6.51 4.06 -22.71
N GLY A 94 -7.60 3.59 -23.30
CA GLY A 94 -8.87 4.32 -23.37
C GLY A 94 -9.50 4.58 -22.00
N TYR A 95 -9.36 3.66 -21.04
CA TYR A 95 -9.86 3.85 -19.68
C TYR A 95 -9.05 4.92 -18.92
N LEU A 96 -7.72 4.85 -19.01
CA LEU A 96 -6.83 5.83 -18.37
C LEU A 96 -6.96 7.21 -19.00
N GLY A 97 -7.12 7.27 -20.31
CA GLY A 97 -7.29 8.53 -21.05
C GLY A 97 -8.50 9.34 -20.58
N LYS A 98 -9.56 8.66 -20.12
CA LYS A 98 -10.78 9.29 -19.61
C LYS A 98 -10.71 9.73 -18.15
N ARG A 99 -9.65 9.35 -17.41
CA ARG A 99 -9.51 9.72 -16.00
C ARG A 99 -9.30 11.22 -15.85
N LYS A 100 -9.84 11.80 -14.79
CA LYS A 100 -9.76 13.24 -14.53
C LYS A 100 -8.45 13.61 -13.86
N VAL A 101 -7.74 14.54 -14.48
CA VAL A 101 -6.53 15.16 -13.97
C VAL A 101 -6.67 16.67 -13.94
N ALA A 102 -6.02 17.30 -12.96
CA ALA A 102 -5.83 18.74 -12.93
C ALA A 102 -4.64 19.17 -13.79
N CYS A 103 -4.66 20.40 -14.28
CA CYS A 103 -3.53 21.00 -14.99
C CYS A 103 -2.29 21.09 -14.10
N TRP A 104 -1.09 20.94 -14.67
CA TRP A 104 0.17 21.18 -13.96
C TRP A 104 0.26 22.60 -13.39
N ASN A 105 -0.37 23.58 -14.05
CA ASN A 105 -0.42 24.96 -13.60
C ASN A 105 -1.58 25.24 -12.61
N ALA A 106 -2.19 24.23 -12.00
CA ALA A 106 -3.27 24.42 -11.03
C ALA A 106 -2.84 25.27 -9.82
N HIS A 107 -1.59 25.10 -9.37
CA HIS A 107 -1.01 25.94 -8.30
C HIS A 107 -0.87 27.41 -8.71
N SER A 108 -0.84 27.71 -10.00
CA SER A 108 -0.77 29.07 -10.55
C SER A 108 -2.16 29.66 -10.83
N GLY A 109 -3.24 28.96 -10.47
CA GLY A 109 -4.62 29.41 -10.65
C GLY A 109 -5.36 28.77 -11.83
N CYS A 110 -4.75 27.82 -12.55
CA CYS A 110 -5.47 27.11 -13.61
C CYS A 110 -6.57 26.21 -13.02
N SER A 111 -7.83 26.45 -13.37
CA SER A 111 -8.97 25.65 -12.90
C SER A 111 -9.28 24.44 -13.79
N PHE A 112 -8.44 24.14 -14.78
CA PHE A 112 -8.70 23.03 -15.69
C PHE A 112 -8.65 21.69 -14.96
N VAL A 113 -9.75 20.95 -15.12
CA VAL A 113 -9.88 19.55 -14.73
C VAL A 113 -10.53 18.82 -15.90
N GLY A 114 -9.81 17.85 -16.47
CA GLY A 114 -10.25 17.16 -17.69
C GLY A 114 -9.66 15.77 -17.84
N PRO A 115 -10.03 15.06 -18.91
CA PRO A 115 -9.46 13.74 -19.21
C PRO A 115 -7.94 13.83 -19.42
N VAL A 116 -7.19 12.80 -18.99
CA VAL A 116 -5.74 12.66 -19.26
C VAL A 116 -5.43 12.89 -20.74
N SER A 117 -6.27 12.37 -21.64
CA SER A 117 -6.08 12.53 -23.09
C SER A 117 -6.12 13.97 -23.58
N GLY A 118 -6.84 14.87 -22.89
CA GLY A 118 -6.95 16.29 -23.24
C GLY A 118 -5.95 17.19 -22.50
N LEU A 119 -5.16 16.65 -21.55
CA LEU A 119 -4.27 17.45 -20.72
C LEU A 119 -3.18 18.14 -21.55
N LEU A 120 -2.58 17.45 -22.52
CA LEU A 120 -1.49 18.02 -23.33
C LEU A 120 -1.96 19.17 -24.21
N GLU A 121 -3.10 19.01 -24.89
CA GLU A 121 -3.70 20.05 -25.72
C GLU A 121 -4.04 21.29 -24.89
N HIS A 122 -4.65 21.09 -23.73
CA HIS A 122 -4.89 22.17 -22.77
C HIS A 122 -3.58 22.84 -22.33
N PHE A 123 -2.59 22.05 -21.92
CA PHE A 123 -1.34 22.57 -21.38
C PHE A 123 -0.60 23.44 -22.40
N GLN A 124 -0.62 23.09 -23.69
CA GLN A 124 -0.01 23.92 -24.73
C GLN A 124 -0.60 25.34 -24.82
N GLN A 125 -1.88 25.49 -24.49
CA GLN A 125 -2.62 26.75 -24.58
C GLN A 125 -2.89 27.42 -23.21
N CYS A 126 -2.38 26.83 -22.13
CA CYS A 126 -2.69 27.28 -20.78
C CYS A 126 -2.18 28.71 -20.52
N ALA A 127 -3.09 29.64 -20.20
CA ALA A 127 -2.74 31.03 -19.86
C ALA A 127 -1.92 31.16 -18.56
N PHE A 128 -2.02 30.16 -17.67
CA PHE A 128 -1.38 30.15 -16.34
C PHE A 128 0.04 29.59 -16.32
N HIS A 129 0.70 29.46 -17.48
CA HIS A 129 2.12 29.11 -17.50
C HIS A 129 2.92 30.14 -16.71
N THR A 130 3.80 29.66 -15.84
CA THR A 130 4.73 30.52 -15.12
C THR A 130 6.08 30.55 -15.82
N VAL A 131 6.68 31.74 -15.90
CA VAL A 131 8.01 31.98 -16.46
C VAL A 131 8.84 32.78 -15.46
N SER A 132 10.16 32.63 -15.49
CA SER A 132 11.06 33.47 -14.70
C SER A 132 11.30 34.79 -15.43
N CYS A 133 11.12 35.92 -14.72
CA CYS A 133 11.46 37.23 -15.27
C CYS A 133 12.97 37.33 -15.54
N PRO A 134 13.43 37.80 -16.73
CA PRO A 134 14.85 37.91 -17.03
C PRO A 134 15.56 39.03 -16.25
N GLN A 135 14.83 39.97 -15.64
CA GLN A 135 15.41 41.11 -14.91
C GLN A 135 15.51 40.89 -13.40
N CYS A 136 14.50 40.26 -12.79
CA CYS A 136 14.44 40.06 -11.33
C CYS A 136 14.29 38.58 -10.92
N HIS A 137 14.28 37.66 -11.88
CA HIS A 137 14.14 36.20 -11.69
C HIS A 137 12.88 35.71 -10.96
N THR A 138 11.97 36.61 -10.58
CA THR A 138 10.70 36.28 -9.95
C THR A 138 9.82 35.47 -10.92
N SER A 139 9.14 34.46 -10.39
CA SER A 139 8.16 33.67 -11.14
C SER A 139 6.90 34.50 -11.37
N VAL A 140 6.53 34.69 -12.63
CA VAL A 140 5.34 35.45 -13.04
C VAL A 140 4.55 34.68 -14.09
N LEU A 141 3.26 34.97 -14.22
CA LEU A 141 2.46 34.41 -15.29
C LEU A 141 2.99 34.89 -16.65
N ARG A 142 3.04 33.98 -17.63
CA ARG A 142 3.46 34.27 -19.00
C ARG A 142 2.63 35.38 -19.63
N SER A 143 1.34 35.48 -19.30
CA SER A 143 0.47 36.58 -19.74
C SER A 143 0.86 37.93 -19.17
N ASP A 144 1.46 37.96 -17.98
CA ASP A 144 1.77 39.17 -17.22
C ASP A 144 3.23 39.63 -17.37
N ILE A 145 4.11 38.82 -17.95
CA ILE A 145 5.56 39.12 -18.01
C ILE A 145 5.87 40.47 -18.66
N VAL A 146 5.17 40.84 -19.74
CA VAL A 146 5.39 42.13 -20.42
C VAL A 146 4.99 43.30 -19.52
N ARG A 147 3.85 43.15 -18.83
CA ARG A 147 3.33 44.15 -17.90
C ARG A 147 4.26 44.29 -16.70
N HIS A 148 4.68 43.17 -16.11
CA HIS A 148 5.65 43.11 -15.02
C HIS A 148 6.96 43.83 -15.38
N CYS A 149 7.55 43.54 -16.53
CA CYS A 149 8.80 44.20 -16.96
C CYS A 149 8.62 45.70 -17.23
N ARG A 150 7.42 46.15 -17.65
CA ARG A 150 7.15 47.56 -17.98
C ARG A 150 6.81 48.40 -16.75
N GLU A 151 5.95 47.88 -15.89
CA GLU A 151 5.45 48.58 -14.69
C GLU A 151 6.48 48.58 -13.55
N GLY A 152 7.59 47.87 -13.75
CA GLY A 152 8.68 47.77 -12.81
C GLY A 152 8.74 46.38 -12.23
N CYS A 153 9.66 45.57 -12.76
CA CYS A 153 10.32 44.60 -11.90
C CYS A 153 10.83 45.36 -10.68
N SER A 154 10.69 44.83 -9.48
CA SER A 154 11.49 45.31 -8.36
C SER A 154 12.96 44.99 -8.67
N LEU A 155 13.56 45.77 -9.58
CA LEU A 155 14.99 45.95 -9.70
C LEU A 155 15.38 46.60 -8.38
N HIS A 156 15.60 45.78 -7.36
CA HIS A 156 16.69 46.07 -6.44
C HIS A 156 17.98 45.96 -7.28
N LEU A 157 18.17 46.93 -8.18
CA LEU A 157 19.48 47.21 -8.74
C LEU A 157 20.23 47.87 -7.59
N VAL A 158 20.90 46.99 -6.87
CA VAL A 158 21.93 47.29 -5.91
C VAL A 158 23.01 48.10 -6.64
N THR A 159 22.92 49.42 -6.58
CA THR A 159 24.03 50.32 -6.85
C THR A 159 24.32 51.14 -5.60
N ASP A 160 25.46 50.77 -5.02
CA ASP A 160 26.32 51.45 -4.06
C ASP A 160 25.91 51.65 -2.58
N THR A 161 26.81 51.16 -1.72
CA THR A 161 26.87 51.18 -0.25
C THR A 161 25.82 50.41 0.56
N ALA A 162 24.56 50.28 0.13
CA ALA A 162 23.58 49.43 0.82
C ALA A 162 23.68 47.93 0.44
N ALA A 163 24.39 47.65 -0.66
CA ALA A 163 24.66 46.32 -1.22
C ALA A 163 25.24 45.33 -0.22
N VAL A 164 26.23 45.78 0.55
CA VAL A 164 26.94 44.93 1.50
C VAL A 164 26.01 44.54 2.64
N ASN A 165 25.18 45.48 3.11
CA ASN A 165 24.22 45.23 4.18
C ASN A 165 23.02 44.36 3.73
N PHE A 166 22.55 44.52 2.48
CA PHE A 166 21.41 43.74 1.98
C PHE A 166 21.81 42.32 1.55
N LEU A 167 23.01 42.13 1.00
CA LEU A 167 23.56 40.80 0.71
C LEU A 167 23.92 40.06 2.00
N ASP A 168 24.38 40.74 3.05
CA ASP A 168 24.55 40.14 4.38
C ASP A 168 23.21 39.82 5.07
N LEU A 169 22.17 40.64 4.89
CA LEU A 169 20.82 40.35 5.38
C LEU A 169 20.17 39.16 4.63
N ASP A 170 20.30 39.10 3.31
CA ASP A 170 19.76 37.99 2.50
C ASP A 170 20.55 36.71 2.75
N ARG A 171 21.88 36.79 2.88
CA ARG A 171 22.73 35.65 3.26
C ARG A 171 22.41 35.14 4.67
N SER A 172 22.24 36.02 5.64
CA SER A 172 21.86 35.61 7.01
C SER A 172 20.43 35.08 7.09
N SER A 173 19.50 35.59 6.28
CA SER A 173 18.15 35.05 6.15
C SER A 173 18.15 33.66 5.49
N ILE A 174 18.96 33.45 4.46
CA ILE A 174 19.16 32.16 3.81
C ILE A 174 19.84 31.17 4.76
N GLU A 175 20.90 31.58 5.47
CA GLU A 175 21.58 30.78 6.48
C GLU A 175 20.61 30.42 7.62
N GLN A 176 19.74 31.34 8.03
CA GLN A 176 18.70 31.06 9.02
C GLN A 176 17.71 30.01 8.51
N VAL A 177 17.18 30.14 7.29
CA VAL A 177 16.27 29.14 6.70
C VAL A 177 16.96 27.79 6.52
N GLN A 178 18.25 27.78 6.15
CA GLN A 178 19.05 26.57 6.04
C GLN A 178 19.28 25.90 7.39
N ASN A 179 19.51 26.68 8.44
CA ASN A 179 19.66 26.18 9.80
C ASN A 179 18.33 25.64 10.34
N GLU A 180 17.23 26.36 10.17
CA GLU A 180 15.88 25.91 10.55
C GLU A 180 15.48 24.63 9.80
N LEU A 181 15.79 24.57 8.49
CA LEU A 181 15.59 23.35 7.69
C LEU A 181 16.48 22.21 8.19
N GLY A 182 17.74 22.48 8.50
CA GLY A 182 18.67 21.51 9.06
C GLY A 182 18.20 20.96 10.41
N GLU A 183 17.68 21.82 11.28
CA GLU A 183 17.12 21.45 12.58
C GLU A 183 15.85 20.59 12.41
N ALA A 184 14.94 21.00 11.52
CA ALA A 184 13.74 20.25 11.20
C ALA A 184 14.07 18.87 10.62
N VAL A 185 15.02 18.80 9.69
CA VAL A 185 15.50 17.53 9.11
C VAL A 185 16.16 16.66 10.16
N GLY A 186 16.98 17.24 11.05
CA GLY A 186 17.60 16.53 12.17
C GLY A 186 16.56 15.93 13.11
N LYS A 187 15.52 16.71 13.43
CA LYS A 187 14.40 16.25 14.26
C LYS A 187 13.61 15.12 13.59
N ILE A 188 13.27 15.28 12.31
CA ILE A 188 12.59 14.23 11.53
C ILE A 188 13.43 12.95 11.49
N SER A 189 14.75 13.07 11.28
CA SER A 189 15.67 11.93 11.30
C SER A 189 15.69 11.23 12.67
N GLY A 190 15.74 12.00 13.76
CA GLY A 190 15.65 11.47 15.13
C GLY A 190 14.32 10.77 15.41
N ASP A 191 13.21 11.34 14.95
CA ASP A 191 11.87 10.75 15.07
C ASP A 191 11.78 9.44 14.26
N LEU A 192 12.33 9.42 13.04
CA LEU A 192 12.37 8.23 12.18
C LEU A 192 13.15 7.08 12.86
N ILE A 193 14.33 7.36 13.41
CA ILE A 193 15.14 6.37 14.13
C ILE A 193 14.39 5.86 15.37
N SER A 194 13.73 6.76 16.10
CA SER A 194 12.95 6.41 17.29
C SER A 194 11.74 5.53 16.95
N LEU A 195 11.02 5.86 15.88
CA LEU A 195 9.90 5.07 15.35
C LEU A 195 10.37 3.71 14.85
N GLN A 196 11.48 3.66 14.12
CA GLN A 196 12.05 2.41 13.62
C GLN A 196 12.46 1.49 14.79
N ARG A 197 13.07 2.04 15.84
CA ARG A 197 13.35 1.29 17.08
C ARG A 197 12.07 0.80 17.74
N GLY A 198 11.05 1.63 17.84
CA GLY A 198 9.75 1.26 18.41
C GLY A 198 9.07 0.13 17.63
N LEU A 199 9.11 0.21 16.30
CA LEU A 199 8.58 -0.83 15.41
C LEU A 199 9.33 -2.15 15.60
N ASN A 200 10.66 -2.12 15.67
CA ASN A 200 11.48 -3.31 15.91
C ASN A 200 11.13 -3.97 17.25
N LEU A 201 11.00 -3.18 18.33
CA LEU A 201 10.58 -3.68 19.64
C LEU A 201 9.18 -4.31 19.59
N CYS A 202 8.23 -3.67 18.91
CA CYS A 202 6.89 -4.19 18.72
C CYS A 202 6.91 -5.53 17.96
N CYS A 203 7.69 -5.62 16.89
CA CYS A 203 7.88 -6.85 16.11
C CYS A 203 8.44 -7.99 16.96
N GLU A 204 9.45 -7.74 17.80
CA GLU A 204 9.99 -8.76 18.71
C GLU A 204 8.96 -9.19 19.76
N GLY A 205 8.18 -8.25 20.30
CA GLY A 205 7.06 -8.56 21.21
C GLY A 205 5.97 -9.41 20.56
N LEU A 206 5.62 -9.13 19.30
CA LEU A 206 4.66 -9.92 18.54
C LEU A 206 5.19 -11.33 18.25
N LYS A 207 6.48 -11.47 17.88
CA LYS A 207 7.12 -12.79 17.68
C LYS A 207 7.14 -13.61 18.97
N ALA A 208 7.48 -13.00 20.11
CA ALA A 208 7.48 -13.66 21.40
C ALA A 208 6.07 -14.13 21.79
N THR A 209 5.05 -13.30 21.55
CA THR A 209 3.65 -13.65 21.80
C THR A 209 3.19 -14.78 20.89
N HIS A 210 3.47 -14.69 19.59
CA HIS A 210 3.15 -15.72 18.61
C HIS A 210 3.79 -17.08 18.96
N THR A 211 5.08 -17.09 19.32
CA THR A 211 5.77 -18.33 19.74
C THR A 211 5.21 -18.90 21.04
N SER A 212 4.80 -18.06 21.99
CA SER A 212 4.13 -18.49 23.22
C SER A 212 2.75 -19.12 22.94
N CYS A 213 1.91 -18.44 22.15
CA CYS A 213 0.60 -18.94 21.73
C CYS A 213 0.72 -20.27 20.97
N ARG A 214 1.69 -20.38 20.05
CA ARG A 214 1.95 -21.61 19.30
C ARG A 214 2.27 -22.78 20.22
N ARG A 215 3.16 -22.61 21.21
CA ARG A 215 3.49 -23.66 22.18
C ARG A 215 2.28 -24.10 22.99
N LEU A 216 1.43 -23.16 23.40
CA LEU A 216 0.19 -23.49 24.12
C LEU A 216 -0.78 -24.30 23.25
N LEU A 217 -0.90 -23.96 21.96
CA LEU A 217 -1.74 -24.71 21.03
C LEU A 217 -1.19 -26.14 20.81
N GLU A 218 0.12 -26.28 20.64
CA GLU A 218 0.79 -27.59 20.48
C GLU A 218 0.64 -28.47 21.74
N ASP A 219 0.81 -27.91 22.94
CA ASP A 219 0.58 -28.62 24.21
C ASP A 219 -0.88 -29.07 24.35
N LYS A 220 -1.83 -28.21 23.97
CA LYS A 220 -3.26 -28.55 23.99
C LYS A 220 -3.61 -29.63 22.96
N ALA A 221 -3.02 -29.59 21.78
CA ALA A 221 -3.19 -30.62 20.75
C ALA A 221 -2.68 -31.98 21.24
N CYS A 222 -1.46 -32.03 21.80
CA CYS A 222 -0.90 -33.26 22.35
C CYS A 222 -1.76 -33.87 23.47
N LYS A 223 -2.25 -33.03 24.41
CA LYS A 223 -3.16 -33.48 25.48
C LYS A 223 -4.50 -33.99 24.93
N HIS A 224 -5.01 -33.38 23.87
CA HIS A 224 -6.23 -33.84 23.21
C HIS A 224 -6.02 -35.20 22.54
N ASP A 225 -4.87 -35.41 21.89
CA ASP A 225 -4.53 -36.69 21.27
C ASP A 225 -4.37 -37.80 22.31
N ASP A 226 -3.66 -37.54 23.41
CA ASP A 226 -3.52 -38.48 24.54
C ASP A 226 -4.88 -38.87 25.14
N LEU A 227 -5.76 -37.87 25.33
CA LEU A 227 -7.12 -38.11 25.81
C LEU A 227 -7.92 -38.97 24.82
N THR A 228 -7.77 -38.71 23.53
CA THR A 228 -8.43 -39.48 22.47
C THR A 228 -7.97 -40.93 22.46
N VAL A 229 -6.66 -41.18 22.61
CA VAL A 229 -6.09 -42.54 22.70
C VAL A 229 -6.58 -43.28 23.93
N THR A 230 -6.61 -42.62 25.10
CA THR A 230 -7.11 -43.26 26.33
C THR A 230 -8.61 -43.55 26.28
N CYS A 231 -9.42 -42.62 25.75
CA CYS A 231 -10.86 -42.83 25.55
C CYS A 231 -11.16 -43.99 24.58
N THR A 232 -10.43 -44.06 23.47
CA THR A 232 -10.60 -45.15 22.48
C THR A 232 -10.18 -46.50 23.05
N ALA A 233 -9.03 -46.59 23.73
CA ALA A 233 -8.59 -47.81 24.39
C ALA A 233 -9.61 -48.30 25.44
N GLY A 234 -10.10 -47.41 26.30
CA GLY A 234 -11.12 -47.75 27.30
C GLY A 234 -12.44 -48.24 26.67
N SER A 235 -12.84 -47.63 25.55
CA SER A 235 -14.03 -48.04 24.79
C SER A 235 -13.86 -49.42 24.15
N ILE A 236 -12.67 -49.72 23.59
CA ILE A 236 -12.35 -51.04 23.03
C ILE A 236 -12.40 -52.12 24.10
N VAL A 237 -11.82 -51.87 25.29
CA VAL A 237 -11.86 -52.83 26.40
C VAL A 237 -13.30 -53.12 26.82
N LYS A 238 -14.13 -52.10 27.01
CA LYS A 238 -15.56 -52.25 27.34
C LYS A 238 -16.32 -53.05 26.28
N LEU A 239 -16.14 -52.72 25.00
CA LEU A 239 -16.76 -53.44 23.89
C LEU A 239 -16.34 -54.91 23.85
N THR A 240 -15.07 -55.20 24.10
CA THR A 240 -14.54 -56.56 24.12
C THR A 240 -15.15 -57.38 25.27
N LEU A 241 -15.31 -56.77 26.44
CA LEU A 241 -15.95 -57.38 27.60
C LEU A 241 -17.43 -57.68 27.34
N LEU A 242 -18.16 -56.72 26.79
CA LEU A 242 -19.57 -56.92 26.38
C LEU A 242 -19.73 -58.04 25.36
N ARG A 243 -18.86 -58.11 24.35
CA ARG A 243 -18.87 -59.20 23.35
C ARG A 243 -18.62 -60.57 23.99
N ARG A 244 -17.73 -60.65 24.99
CA ARG A 244 -17.48 -61.89 25.74
C ARG A 244 -18.72 -62.32 26.50
N VAL A 245 -19.32 -61.43 27.29
CA VAL A 245 -20.56 -61.71 28.03
C VAL A 245 -21.67 -62.16 27.09
N LEU A 246 -21.84 -61.49 25.95
CA LEU A 246 -22.83 -61.88 24.94
C LEU A 246 -22.58 -63.30 24.42
N LYS A 247 -21.32 -63.66 24.15
CA LYS A 247 -20.94 -65.01 23.69
C LYS A 247 -21.23 -66.06 24.77
N ASP A 248 -20.90 -65.77 26.02
CA ASP A 248 -21.14 -66.68 27.14
C ASP A 248 -22.65 -66.92 27.36
N VAL A 249 -23.46 -65.85 27.26
CA VAL A 249 -24.93 -65.94 27.31
C VAL A 249 -25.46 -66.77 26.14
N ASN A 250 -25.02 -66.52 24.90
CA ASN A 250 -25.45 -67.29 23.74
C ASN A 250 -25.13 -68.78 23.87
N ASN A 251 -23.90 -69.11 24.28
CA ASN A 251 -23.50 -70.50 24.51
C ASN A 251 -24.37 -71.18 25.58
N GLY A 252 -24.70 -70.46 26.66
CA GLY A 252 -25.59 -70.95 27.71
C GLY A 252 -27.01 -71.21 27.19
N VAL A 253 -27.54 -70.30 26.37
CA VAL A 253 -28.84 -70.47 25.71
C VAL A 253 -28.84 -71.67 24.77
N GLU A 254 -27.83 -71.85 23.92
CA GLU A 254 -27.74 -73.01 23.03
C GLU A 254 -27.64 -74.32 23.81
N THR A 255 -26.90 -74.33 24.91
CA THR A 255 -26.79 -75.52 25.79
C THR A 255 -28.15 -75.87 26.39
N LEU A 256 -28.92 -74.88 26.87
CA LEU A 256 -30.27 -75.08 27.40
C LEU A 256 -31.25 -75.57 26.33
N ILE A 257 -31.18 -75.01 25.12
CA ILE A 257 -31.99 -75.47 23.98
C ILE A 257 -31.68 -76.94 23.66
N GLY A 258 -30.39 -77.32 23.62
CA GLY A 258 -29.99 -78.72 23.39
C GLY A 258 -30.46 -79.67 24.49
N GLN A 259 -30.42 -79.23 25.75
CA GLN A 259 -30.95 -80.02 26.88
C GLN A 259 -32.47 -80.21 26.81
N LEU A 260 -33.22 -79.17 26.41
CA LEU A 260 -34.67 -79.28 26.23
C LEU A 260 -35.03 -80.19 25.06
N GLN A 261 -34.30 -80.11 23.94
CA GLN A 261 -34.48 -81.01 22.79
C GLN A 261 -34.15 -82.48 23.11
N ALA A 262 -33.27 -82.73 24.07
CA ALA A 262 -32.93 -84.08 24.54
C ALA A 262 -33.93 -84.66 25.56
N HIS A 263 -34.87 -83.86 26.09
CA HIS A 263 -35.92 -84.29 27.02
C HIS A 263 -37.31 -84.43 26.39
N ASP A 264 -37.49 -84.01 25.13
CA ASP A 264 -38.73 -84.17 24.35
C ASP A 264 -38.70 -85.41 23.40
N ILE A 265 -37.94 -86.47 23.76
CA ILE A 265 -37.94 -87.78 23.08
C ILE A 265 -38.39 -88.89 24.06
#